data_AF-A0A8W8L4L2-F1
#
_entry.id   AF-A0A8W8L4L2-F1
#
_cell.length_a   1.000
_cell.length_b   1.000
_cell.length_c   1.000
_cell.angle_alpha   90.00
_cell.angle_beta   90.00
_cell.angle_gamma   90.00
#
_symmetry.space_group_name_H-M   'P 1'
#
loop_
_entity.id
_entity.type
_entity.pdbx_description
1 polymer ?
#
loop_
_entity_poly.entity_id
_entity_poly.type
_entity_poly.pdbx_seq_one_letter_code
_entity_poly.pdbx_strand_id
1 'polypeptide(L)'
;FDSIVLYNQLKYYKIWNHFCKYVVGFCDTLPFFKVVYPGFDCYKQEYLAQKVLNESYSAHNSLADSEMLQTLVKSSGKVDVLLADFFYSTVQVTSHGVQPSVESIEYLQKQNVISKATLKKIKCSSLSYNHLKLAFERKGFDGVFFLFSEKTSDGKARVSSNYKVAKKVAEFFSSLQ
;
A
#
# COMPACT_ATOMS: atom_id res chain seq x y z
N PHE A 1 -1.04 12.61 3.37
CA PHE A 1 -0.82 14.03 3.01
C PHE A 1 0.39 14.56 3.75
N ASP A 2 0.41 14.43 5.08
CA ASP A 2 1.39 15.03 5.99
C ASP A 2 2.83 14.60 5.71
N SER A 3 3.05 13.30 5.44
CA SER A 3 4.39 12.77 5.11
C SER A 3 5.00 13.41 3.87
N ILE A 4 4.19 13.82 2.89
CA ILE A 4 4.65 14.47 1.64
C ILE A 4 5.03 15.93 1.94
N VAL A 5 4.21 16.64 2.72
CA VAL A 5 4.50 18.01 3.15
C VAL A 5 5.80 18.04 3.97
N LEU A 6 5.92 17.13 4.95
CA LEU A 6 7.12 16.98 5.76
C LEU A 6 8.35 16.65 4.89
N TYR A 7 8.23 15.69 3.96
CA TYR A 7 9.29 15.37 3.00
C TYR A 7 9.77 16.60 2.23
N ASN A 8 8.85 17.38 1.67
CA ASN A 8 9.18 18.56 0.88
C ASN A 8 9.93 19.61 1.71
N GLN A 9 9.50 19.87 2.94
CA GLN A 9 10.18 20.80 3.84
C GLN A 9 11.57 20.28 4.24
N LEU A 10 11.67 19.03 4.68
CA LEU A 10 12.95 18.44 5.07
C LEU A 10 13.95 18.34 3.91
N LYS A 11 13.46 18.14 2.67
CA LYS A 11 14.29 18.19 1.46
C LYS A 11 14.75 19.61 1.15
N TYR A 12 13.88 20.61 1.26
CA TYR A 12 14.23 22.02 1.07
C TYR A 12 15.38 22.44 2.01
N TYR A 13 15.30 22.05 3.28
CA TYR A 13 16.35 22.30 4.28
C TYR A 13 17.51 21.30 4.25
N LYS A 14 17.55 20.36 3.30
CA LYS A 14 18.60 19.33 3.15
C LYS A 14 18.82 18.43 4.38
N ILE A 15 17.80 18.28 5.23
CA ILE A 15 17.86 17.47 6.47
C ILE A 15 17.09 16.15 6.38
N TRP A 16 16.46 15.83 5.25
CA TRP A 16 15.75 14.57 5.04
C TRP A 16 16.60 13.33 5.40
N ASN A 17 17.85 13.28 4.95
CA ASN A 17 18.73 12.13 5.22
C ASN A 17 19.08 12.00 6.71
N HIS A 18 19.12 13.11 7.45
CA HIS A 18 19.30 13.09 8.90
C HIS A 18 18.04 12.58 9.60
N PHE A 19 16.86 13.07 9.20
CA PHE A 19 15.56 12.61 9.70
C PHE A 19 15.39 11.09 9.53
N CYS A 20 15.74 10.55 8.36
CA CYS A 20 15.66 9.11 8.07
C CYS A 20 16.57 8.23 8.95
N LYS A 21 17.49 8.80 9.73
CA LYS A 21 18.26 8.04 10.74
C LYS A 21 17.41 7.68 11.97
N TYR A 22 16.34 8.43 12.22
CA TYR A 22 15.48 8.28 13.40
C TYR A 22 14.09 7.78 13.04
N VAL A 23 13.64 7.99 11.80
CA VAL A 23 12.31 7.61 11.34
C VAL A 23 12.44 6.65 10.15
N VAL A 24 11.89 5.44 10.30
CA VAL A 24 11.96 4.38 9.28
C VAL A 24 10.83 4.44 8.26
N GLY A 25 9.72 5.10 8.61
CA GLY A 25 8.56 5.24 7.75
C GLY A 25 7.37 5.89 8.46
N PHE A 26 6.21 5.78 7.83
CA PHE A 26 4.95 6.36 8.28
C PHE A 26 3.82 5.36 8.10
N CYS A 27 2.72 5.54 8.82
CA CYS A 27 1.49 4.78 8.61
C CYS A 27 0.36 5.70 8.16
N ASP A 28 -0.51 5.23 7.27
CA ASP A 28 -1.75 5.92 6.91
C ASP A 28 -2.91 5.41 7.77
N THR A 29 -3.33 6.22 8.74
CA THR A 29 -4.36 5.84 9.72
C THR A 29 -5.78 5.93 9.15
N LEU A 30 -6.01 6.70 8.08
CA LEU A 30 -7.34 6.84 7.48
C LEU A 30 -7.86 5.52 6.87
N PRO A 31 -7.15 4.84 5.95
CA PRO A 31 -7.59 3.55 5.44
C PRO A 31 -7.56 2.48 6.53
N PHE A 32 -6.65 2.57 7.51
CA PHE A 32 -6.65 1.70 8.69
C PHE A 32 -7.97 1.79 9.46
N PHE A 33 -8.43 2.98 9.84
CA PHE A 33 -9.69 3.12 10.58
C PHE A 33 -10.91 2.66 9.78
N LYS A 34 -10.90 2.78 8.45
CA LYS A 34 -11.96 2.21 7.59
C LYS A 34 -12.03 0.69 7.64
N VAL A 35 -10.89 0.02 7.82
CA VAL A 35 -10.83 -1.43 7.99
C VAL A 35 -11.21 -1.84 9.41
N VAL A 36 -10.76 -1.11 10.41
CA VAL A 36 -11.02 -1.44 11.82
C VAL A 36 -12.46 -1.15 12.23
N TYR A 37 -13.04 -0.05 11.76
CA TYR A 37 -14.38 0.42 12.09
C TYR A 37 -15.23 0.60 10.82
N PRO A 38 -15.57 -0.49 10.11
CA PRO A 38 -16.32 -0.39 8.88
C PRO A 38 -17.74 0.16 9.12
N GLY A 39 -18.27 0.89 8.13
CA GLY A 39 -19.67 1.35 8.14
C GLY A 39 -19.93 2.68 8.84
N PHE A 40 -18.91 3.39 9.34
CA PHE A 40 -19.08 4.74 9.86
C PHE A 40 -19.41 5.77 8.77
N ASP A 41 -20.20 6.78 9.13
CA ASP A 41 -20.64 7.84 8.21
C ASP A 41 -19.47 8.65 7.66
N CYS A 42 -18.48 8.93 8.50
CA CYS A 42 -17.24 9.58 8.11
C CYS A 42 -16.07 9.13 9.01
N TYR A 43 -14.86 9.48 8.59
CA TYR A 43 -13.61 9.12 9.28
C TYR A 43 -12.76 10.35 9.56
N LYS A 44 -13.41 11.51 9.78
CA LYS A 44 -12.73 12.68 10.34
C LYS A 44 -12.27 12.32 11.76
N GLN A 45 -11.11 12.81 12.17
CA GLN A 45 -10.53 12.45 13.46
C GLN A 45 -11.45 12.81 14.64
N GLU A 46 -12.09 13.99 14.62
CA GLU A 46 -13.08 14.41 15.62
C GLU A 46 -14.27 13.45 15.72
N TYR A 47 -14.77 12.99 14.58
CA TYR A 47 -15.86 12.02 14.56
C TYR A 47 -15.41 10.68 15.15
N LEU A 48 -14.20 10.23 14.84
CA LEU A 48 -13.64 9.01 15.40
C LEU A 48 -13.41 9.13 16.91
N ALA A 49 -12.87 10.26 17.40
CA ALA A 49 -12.72 10.53 18.82
C ALA A 49 -14.08 10.43 19.55
N GLN A 50 -15.10 11.09 19.02
CA GLN A 50 -16.42 11.07 19.64
C GLN A 50 -17.08 9.68 19.55
N LYS A 51 -16.98 8.98 18.41
CA LYS A 51 -17.66 7.69 18.22
C LYS A 51 -16.98 6.52 18.90
N VAL A 52 -15.64 6.51 18.94
CA VAL A 52 -14.86 5.38 19.45
C VAL A 52 -14.51 5.57 20.92
N LEU A 53 -14.16 6.80 21.32
CA LEU A 53 -13.69 7.11 22.68
C LEU A 53 -14.73 7.86 23.52
N ASN A 54 -15.79 8.37 22.91
CA ASN A 54 -16.73 9.31 23.54
C ASN A 54 -16.04 10.57 24.06
N GLU A 55 -15.00 11.02 23.36
CA GLU A 55 -14.20 12.19 23.71
C GLU A 55 -14.29 13.28 22.64
N SER A 56 -14.20 14.53 23.08
CA SER A 56 -13.92 15.68 22.24
C SER A 56 -12.58 16.28 22.63
N TYR A 57 -11.93 16.98 21.70
CA TYR A 57 -10.63 17.59 21.93
C TYR A 57 -10.51 18.87 21.11
N SER A 58 -9.47 19.66 21.38
CA SER A 58 -9.21 20.90 20.64
C SER A 58 -8.67 20.60 19.23
N ALA A 59 -9.56 20.22 18.31
CA ALA A 59 -9.22 19.99 16.91
C ALA A 59 -8.62 21.25 16.25
N HIS A 60 -7.81 21.05 15.22
CA HIS A 60 -7.01 22.09 14.55
C HIS A 60 -5.84 22.62 15.39
N ASN A 61 -5.56 22.01 16.55
CA ASN A 61 -4.30 22.15 17.25
C ASN A 61 -3.43 20.93 16.95
N SER A 62 -2.29 21.13 16.29
CA SER A 62 -1.45 20.01 15.81
C SER A 62 -0.95 19.07 16.90
N LEU A 63 -0.72 19.57 18.13
CA LEU A 63 -0.32 18.73 19.25
C LEU A 63 -1.50 17.87 19.71
N ALA A 64 -2.66 18.49 19.97
CA ALA A 64 -3.87 17.78 20.39
C ALA A 64 -4.35 16.78 19.32
N ASP A 65 -4.24 17.14 18.04
CA ASP A 65 -4.52 16.24 16.91
C ASP A 65 -3.57 15.02 16.94
N SER A 66 -2.28 15.22 17.20
CA SER A 66 -1.32 14.12 17.26
C SER A 66 -1.54 13.19 18.46
N GLU A 67 -1.85 13.77 19.62
CA GLU A 67 -2.15 13.03 20.86
C GLU A 67 -3.43 12.21 20.70
N MET A 68 -4.50 12.83 20.20
CA MET A 68 -5.76 12.14 19.96
C MET A 68 -5.61 11.01 18.92
N LEU A 69 -4.85 11.25 17.85
CA LEU A 69 -4.59 10.21 16.86
C LEU A 69 -3.83 9.02 17.47
N GLN A 70 -2.87 9.28 18.35
CA GLN A 70 -2.16 8.23 19.07
C GLN A 70 -3.10 7.45 20.00
N THR A 71 -3.97 8.14 20.73
CA THR A 71 -4.97 7.51 21.61
C THR A 71 -5.92 6.62 20.81
N LEU A 72 -6.45 7.10 19.69
CA LEU A 72 -7.32 6.32 18.79
C LEU A 72 -6.64 5.07 18.24
N VAL A 73 -5.37 5.17 17.83
CA VAL A 73 -4.61 4.02 17.35
C VAL A 73 -4.40 3.00 18.48
N LYS A 74 -4.01 3.45 19.67
CA LYS A 74 -3.79 2.57 20.83
C LYS A 74 -5.08 1.90 21.29
N SER A 75 -6.18 2.65 21.38
CA SER A 75 -7.49 2.14 21.82
C SER A 75 -8.08 1.11 20.85
N SER A 76 -7.69 1.15 19.58
CA SER A 76 -8.10 0.14 18.60
C SER A 76 -7.61 -1.28 18.92
N GLY A 77 -6.52 -1.40 19.70
CA GLY A 77 -5.86 -2.68 19.98
C GLY A 77 -5.24 -3.37 18.75
N LYS A 78 -5.16 -2.68 17.60
CA LYS A 78 -4.76 -3.25 16.29
C LYS A 78 -3.55 -2.53 15.68
N VAL A 79 -2.59 -2.19 16.53
CA VAL A 79 -1.35 -1.49 16.11
C VAL A 79 -0.51 -2.38 15.17
N ASP A 80 -0.52 -3.69 15.41
CA ASP A 80 0.08 -4.70 14.54
C ASP A 80 -0.48 -4.64 13.11
N VAL A 81 -1.80 -4.54 12.97
CA VAL A 81 -2.47 -4.38 11.66
C VAL A 81 -2.07 -3.06 11.00
N LEU A 82 -2.02 -1.96 11.76
CA LEU A 82 -1.55 -0.66 11.25
C LEU A 82 -0.13 -0.76 10.67
N LEU A 83 0.78 -1.42 11.39
CA LEU A 83 2.17 -1.57 10.99
C LEU A 83 2.35 -2.56 9.84
N ALA A 84 1.56 -3.64 9.79
CA ALA A 84 1.69 -4.66 8.74
C ALA A 84 1.14 -4.17 7.39
N ASP A 85 -0.04 -3.53 7.39
CA ASP A 85 -0.80 -3.32 6.17
C ASP A 85 -0.82 -1.86 5.68
N PHE A 86 -0.54 -0.90 6.57
CA PHE A 86 -0.68 0.53 6.27
C PHE A 86 0.61 1.33 6.46
N PHE A 87 1.72 0.64 6.76
CA PHE A 87 3.05 1.22 6.82
C PHE A 87 3.66 1.40 5.43
N TYR A 88 4.40 2.49 5.25
CA TYR A 88 5.29 2.70 4.12
C TYR A 88 6.61 3.34 4.59
N SER A 89 7.71 2.87 4.02
CA SER A 89 9.06 3.33 4.38
C SER A 89 9.31 4.75 3.88
N THR A 90 10.25 5.45 4.51
CA THR A 90 10.73 6.77 4.06
C THR A 90 11.22 6.76 2.60
N VAL A 91 11.79 5.65 2.11
CA VAL A 91 12.24 5.53 0.71
C VAL A 91 11.10 5.58 -0.32
N GLN A 92 9.86 5.33 0.12
CA GLN A 92 8.68 5.41 -0.73
C GLN A 92 8.15 6.85 -0.85
N VAL A 93 8.57 7.78 0.01
CA VAL A 93 8.03 9.14 0.01
C VAL A 93 8.77 10.00 -1.00
N THR A 94 8.03 10.66 -1.90
CA THR A 94 8.57 11.63 -2.86
C THR A 94 7.77 12.93 -2.81
N SER A 95 8.25 13.96 -3.52
CA SER A 95 7.59 15.26 -3.64
C SER A 95 6.19 15.18 -4.26
N HIS A 96 5.93 14.11 -5.01
CA HIS A 96 4.69 13.89 -5.75
C HIS A 96 3.77 12.85 -5.10
N GLY A 97 4.18 12.26 -3.98
CA GLY A 97 3.38 11.27 -3.25
C GLY A 97 4.16 10.05 -2.79
N VAL A 98 3.43 9.16 -2.10
CA VAL A 98 3.96 7.87 -1.66
C VAL A 98 3.96 6.89 -2.83
N GLN A 99 5.11 6.30 -3.11
CA GLN A 99 5.32 5.35 -4.17
C GLN A 99 5.06 3.92 -3.67
N PRO A 100 4.53 3.03 -4.52
CA PRO A 100 4.38 1.63 -4.15
C PRO A 100 5.75 0.99 -3.85
N SER A 101 5.76 0.02 -2.94
CA SER A 101 6.94 -0.79 -2.65
C SER A 101 7.42 -1.48 -3.92
N VAL A 102 8.74 -1.62 -4.10
CA VAL A 102 9.35 -2.26 -5.27
C VAL A 102 8.84 -3.70 -5.44
N GLU A 103 8.53 -4.37 -4.33
CA GLU A 103 7.98 -5.73 -4.29
C GLU A 103 6.44 -5.74 -4.21
N SER A 104 5.80 -4.90 -5.02
CA SER A 104 4.33 -4.80 -5.08
C SER A 104 3.81 -4.88 -6.52
N ILE A 105 2.57 -5.34 -6.66
CA ILE A 105 1.90 -5.40 -7.97
C ILE A 105 1.56 -4.01 -8.51
N GLU A 106 1.35 -3.03 -7.63
CA GLU A 106 1.20 -1.62 -7.98
C GLU A 106 2.50 -1.06 -8.59
N TYR A 107 3.66 -1.51 -8.11
CA TYR A 107 4.94 -1.13 -8.72
C TYR A 107 5.06 -1.63 -10.16
N LEU A 108 4.61 -2.87 -10.45
CA LEU A 108 4.55 -3.37 -11.84
C LEU A 108 3.68 -2.48 -12.73
N GLN A 109 2.54 -2.00 -12.21
CA GLN A 109 1.66 -1.09 -12.95
C GLN A 109 2.34 0.26 -13.17
N LYS A 110 3.00 0.80 -12.14
CA LYS A 110 3.73 2.07 -12.21
C LYS A 110 4.87 2.01 -13.24
N GLN A 111 5.56 0.88 -13.34
CA GLN A 111 6.61 0.63 -14.34
C GLN A 111 6.06 0.27 -15.73
N ASN A 112 4.74 0.39 -15.96
CA ASN A 112 4.07 0.04 -17.21
C ASN A 112 4.26 -1.43 -17.66
N VAL A 113 4.63 -2.32 -16.74
CA VAL A 113 4.72 -3.77 -16.98
C VAL A 113 3.32 -4.34 -17.21
N ILE A 114 2.36 -3.91 -16.39
CA ILE A 114 0.95 -4.31 -16.46
C ILE A 114 0.01 -3.10 -16.56
N SER A 115 -1.15 -3.30 -17.19
CA SER A 115 -2.20 -2.28 -17.25
C SER A 115 -3.00 -2.21 -15.95
N LYS A 116 -3.71 -1.09 -15.72
CA LYS A 116 -4.66 -0.94 -14.60
C LYS A 116 -5.72 -2.06 -14.56
N ALA A 117 -6.22 -2.47 -15.74
CA ALA A 117 -7.17 -3.58 -15.84
C ALA A 117 -6.55 -4.92 -15.42
N THR A 118 -5.29 -5.17 -15.79
CA THR A 118 -4.56 -6.38 -15.39
C THR A 118 -4.30 -6.40 -13.88
N LEU A 119 -3.87 -5.26 -13.31
CA LEU A 119 -3.69 -5.09 -11.87
C LEU A 119 -4.97 -5.42 -11.10
N LYS A 120 -6.13 -4.91 -11.57
CA LYS A 120 -7.44 -5.21 -10.96
C LYS A 120 -7.72 -6.71 -10.95
N LYS A 121 -7.49 -7.41 -12.08
CA LYS A 121 -7.73 -8.86 -12.17
C LYS A 121 -6.80 -9.68 -11.26
N ILE A 122 -5.53 -9.29 -11.16
CA ILE A 122 -4.55 -9.89 -10.24
C ILE A 122 -5.08 -9.77 -8.79
N LYS A 123 -5.50 -8.56 -8.38
CA LYS A 123 -6.08 -8.31 -7.04
C LYS A 123 -7.35 -9.10 -6.79
N CYS A 124 -8.29 -9.11 -7.74
CA CYS A 124 -9.53 -9.88 -7.62
C CYS A 124 -9.31 -11.40 -7.58
N SER A 125 -8.15 -11.87 -8.04
CA SER A 125 -7.74 -13.28 -7.97
C SER A 125 -6.90 -13.58 -6.72
N SER A 126 -6.81 -12.64 -5.78
CA SER A 126 -6.00 -12.76 -4.56
C SER A 126 -4.52 -13.08 -4.82
N LEU A 127 -4.00 -12.71 -5.99
CA LEU A 127 -2.61 -12.88 -6.33
C LEU A 127 -1.79 -11.69 -5.84
N SER A 128 -0.65 -11.98 -5.24
CA SER A 128 0.32 -10.99 -4.74
C SER A 128 1.60 -11.03 -5.56
N TYR A 129 2.47 -10.02 -5.38
CA TYR A 129 3.78 -9.98 -6.04
C TYR A 129 4.58 -11.27 -5.81
N ASN A 130 4.56 -11.81 -4.58
CA ASN A 130 5.25 -13.05 -4.24
C ASN A 130 4.70 -14.28 -4.98
N HIS A 131 3.40 -14.35 -5.24
CA HIS A 131 2.84 -15.43 -6.06
C HIS A 131 3.37 -15.38 -7.50
N LEU A 132 3.46 -14.18 -8.06
CA LEU A 132 3.97 -13.95 -9.42
C LEU A 132 5.46 -14.27 -9.49
N LYS A 133 6.24 -13.79 -8.53
CA LYS A 133 7.68 -14.07 -8.39
C LYS A 133 7.94 -15.57 -8.25
N LEU A 134 7.22 -16.24 -7.36
CA LEU A 134 7.35 -17.69 -7.15
C LEU A 134 6.98 -18.51 -8.40
N ALA A 135 5.95 -18.09 -9.14
CA ALA A 135 5.59 -18.75 -10.39
C ALA A 135 6.71 -18.61 -11.44
N PHE A 136 7.32 -17.42 -11.55
CA PHE A 136 8.47 -17.18 -12.40
C PHE A 136 9.70 -17.99 -11.95
N GLU A 137 10.04 -18.01 -10.67
CA GLU A 137 11.18 -18.78 -10.14
C GLU A 137 11.05 -20.29 -10.42
N ARG A 138 9.83 -20.81 -10.43
CA ARG A 138 9.57 -22.25 -10.66
C ARG A 138 9.66 -22.66 -12.12
N LYS A 139 9.12 -21.85 -13.05
CA LYS A 139 8.97 -22.23 -14.47
C LYS A 139 9.13 -21.07 -15.46
N GLY A 140 9.84 -20.01 -15.06
CA GLY A 140 10.07 -18.82 -15.89
C GLY A 140 8.77 -18.23 -16.45
N PHE A 141 8.78 -17.94 -17.75
CA PHE A 141 7.61 -17.46 -18.49
C PHE A 141 6.39 -18.40 -18.35
N ASP A 142 6.59 -19.71 -18.48
CA ASP A 142 5.49 -20.68 -18.46
C ASP A 142 4.77 -20.68 -17.11
N GLY A 143 5.52 -20.53 -16.01
CA GLY A 143 4.93 -20.43 -14.68
C GLY A 143 3.99 -19.24 -14.54
N VAL A 144 4.40 -18.07 -15.00
CA VAL A 144 3.57 -16.85 -15.01
C VAL A 144 2.38 -17.01 -15.96
N PHE A 145 2.60 -17.57 -17.14
CA PHE A 145 1.54 -17.76 -18.14
C PHE A 145 0.46 -18.72 -17.64
N PHE A 146 0.84 -19.88 -17.09
CA PHE A 146 -0.11 -20.83 -16.54
C PHE A 146 -0.89 -20.23 -15.37
N LEU A 147 -0.21 -19.53 -14.44
CA LEU A 147 -0.87 -18.83 -13.34
C LEU A 147 -1.94 -17.83 -13.82
N PHE A 148 -1.66 -17.07 -14.87
CA PHE A 148 -2.59 -16.07 -15.41
C PHE A 148 -3.74 -16.68 -16.22
N SER A 149 -3.46 -17.78 -16.92
CA SER A 149 -4.41 -18.46 -17.81
C SER A 149 -5.33 -19.44 -17.09
N GLU A 150 -5.03 -19.79 -15.83
CA GLU A 150 -5.79 -20.75 -15.02
C GLU A 150 -7.28 -20.41 -15.03
N LYS A 151 -8.13 -21.43 -15.18
CA LYS A 151 -9.57 -21.25 -15.31
C LYS A 151 -10.21 -21.01 -13.96
N THR A 152 -10.97 -19.93 -13.83
CA THR A 152 -11.85 -19.71 -12.68
C THR A 152 -13.08 -20.61 -12.77
N SER A 153 -13.89 -20.64 -11.70
CA SER A 153 -15.20 -21.34 -11.67
C SER A 153 -16.06 -21.03 -12.90
N ASP A 154 -15.94 -19.82 -13.44
CA ASP A 154 -16.74 -19.32 -14.55
C ASP A 154 -16.12 -19.63 -15.92
N GLY A 155 -15.07 -20.46 -15.98
CA GLY A 155 -14.38 -20.86 -17.22
C GLY A 155 -13.55 -19.74 -17.87
N LYS A 156 -13.42 -18.58 -17.24
CA LYS A 156 -12.59 -17.46 -17.71
C LYS A 156 -11.16 -17.61 -17.20
N ALA A 157 -10.20 -16.99 -17.90
CA ALA A 157 -8.82 -16.93 -17.41
C ALA A 157 -8.75 -16.06 -16.14
N ARG A 158 -8.03 -16.54 -15.12
CA ARG A 158 -7.84 -15.88 -13.82
C ARG A 158 -7.41 -14.44 -13.97
N VAL A 159 -6.40 -14.18 -14.81
CA VAL A 159 -5.93 -12.83 -15.13
C VAL A 159 -6.04 -12.55 -16.62
N SER A 160 -5.41 -13.38 -17.45
CA SER A 160 -5.33 -13.17 -18.90
C SER A 160 -4.83 -14.43 -19.59
N SER A 161 -5.44 -14.78 -20.72
CA SER A 161 -4.90 -15.77 -21.66
C SER A 161 -3.95 -15.16 -22.70
N ASN A 162 -3.79 -13.83 -22.72
CA ASN A 162 -2.89 -13.17 -23.65
C ASN A 162 -1.43 -13.33 -23.17
N TYR A 163 -0.66 -14.12 -23.92
CA TYR A 163 0.75 -14.42 -23.62
C TYR A 163 1.62 -13.16 -23.47
N LYS A 164 1.32 -12.07 -24.18
CA LYS A 164 2.09 -10.81 -24.10
C LYS A 164 2.07 -10.22 -22.69
N VAL A 165 0.99 -10.41 -21.94
CA VAL A 165 0.85 -9.93 -20.56
C VAL A 165 1.79 -10.72 -19.64
N ALA A 166 1.78 -12.05 -19.74
CA ALA A 166 2.68 -12.91 -18.98
C ALA A 166 4.15 -12.67 -19.36
N LYS A 167 4.43 -12.46 -20.65
CA LYS A 167 5.77 -12.17 -21.17
C LYS A 167 6.38 -10.92 -20.53
N LYS A 168 5.66 -9.80 -20.49
CA LYS A 168 6.14 -8.57 -19.84
C LYS A 168 6.48 -8.77 -18.37
N VAL A 169 5.63 -9.51 -17.65
CA VAL A 169 5.86 -9.81 -16.23
C VAL A 169 7.10 -10.70 -16.04
N ALA A 170 7.26 -11.73 -16.88
CA ALA A 170 8.43 -12.60 -16.84
C ALA A 170 9.72 -11.84 -17.21
N GLU A 171 9.70 -10.98 -18.23
CA GLU A 171 10.83 -10.11 -18.60
C GLU A 171 11.22 -9.17 -17.46
N PHE A 172 10.23 -8.58 -16.77
CA PHE A 172 10.48 -7.77 -15.58
C PHE A 172 11.24 -8.57 -14.52
N PHE A 173 10.78 -9.76 -14.15
CA PHE A 173 11.47 -10.57 -13.14
C PHE A 173 12.85 -11.05 -13.60
N SER A 174 13.00 -11.38 -14.90
CA SER A 174 14.29 -11.75 -15.47
C SER A 174 15.31 -10.60 -15.41
N SER A 175 14.86 -9.34 -15.48
CA SER A 175 15.74 -8.16 -15.37
C SER A 175 16.22 -7.85 -13.95
N LEU A 176 15.67 -8.54 -12.94
CA LEU A 176 16.06 -8.40 -11.54
C LEU A 176 17.12 -9.43 -11.10
N GLN A 177 17.45 -10.38 -11.96
CA GLN A 177 18.49 -11.41 -11.77
C GLN A 177 19.82 -10.94 -12.36
#